data_AF-A0A2J4G9D5-F1
#
_entry.id   AF-A0A2J4G9D5-F1
#
_cell.length_a   1.000
_cell.length_b   1.000
_cell.length_c   1.000
_cell.angle_alpha   90.00
_cell.angle_beta   90.00
_cell.angle_gamma   90.00
#
_symmetry.space_group_name_H-M   'P 1'
#
loop_
_entity.id
_entity.type
_entity.pdbx_description
1 polymer ?
#
loop_
_entity_poly.entity_id
_entity_poly.type
_entity_poly.pdbx_seq_one_letter_code
_entity_poly.pdbx_strand_id
1 'polypeptide(L)'
;MYLKVVFGEGFEAPVVVTSKEFYEKVRGQLPVASKLLVWKEEVYFETNIDFTGELVTRVPSGSLAYWPPGKAICIFSWASQPYSPVVQVGWLLGPKHYILGVIEDAEYSEEQEVRVEALEPGAYSERASRASDLLNRAGFYAAPRVWGGYEGVAGAFARHNFRVGFEVFAESYGYVVESDPVYLRDYSTLDEAIQYRMKRIVRSRVDVNEEGYVILSEFTQREETLPDVVRQVVNDYLKVVDVLALVG
;
A
#
# COMPACT_ATOMS: atom_id res chain seq x y z
N MET A 1 12.79 6.63 -1.52
CA MET A 1 13.38 5.95 -2.70
C MET A 1 12.45 4.80 -3.05
N TYR A 2 12.13 4.59 -4.33
CA TYR A 2 11.08 3.63 -4.68
C TYR A 2 11.65 2.33 -5.24
N LEU A 3 11.00 1.23 -4.91
CA LEU A 3 11.19 -0.09 -5.49
C LEU A 3 9.81 -0.66 -5.87
N LYS A 4 9.82 -1.63 -6.77
CA LYS A 4 8.63 -2.33 -7.20
C LYS A 4 8.73 -3.79 -6.76
N VAL A 5 7.76 -4.27 -5.97
CA VAL A 5 7.62 -5.68 -5.65
C VAL A 5 6.58 -6.27 -6.59
N VAL A 6 6.93 -7.33 -7.32
CA VAL A 6 6.10 -7.96 -8.34
C VAL A 6 5.74 -9.36 -7.86
N PHE A 7 4.45 -9.66 -7.77
CA PHE A 7 3.94 -10.99 -7.43
C PHE A 7 3.45 -11.68 -8.71
N GLY A 8 4.04 -12.83 -9.05
CA GLY A 8 3.70 -13.55 -10.29
C GLY A 8 3.84 -12.68 -11.56
N GLU A 9 2.80 -12.71 -12.40
CA GLU A 9 2.70 -11.89 -13.62
C GLU A 9 1.64 -10.80 -13.44
N GLY A 10 2.05 -9.53 -13.53
CA GLY A 10 1.13 -8.39 -13.65
C GLY A 10 0.58 -7.80 -12.35
N PHE A 11 1.09 -8.20 -11.17
CA PHE A 11 0.70 -7.63 -9.87
C PHE A 11 1.87 -6.88 -9.24
N GLU A 12 1.92 -5.57 -9.46
CA GLU A 12 2.98 -4.69 -8.98
C GLU A 12 2.54 -3.94 -7.72
N ALA A 13 3.29 -4.09 -6.64
CA ALA A 13 3.15 -3.35 -5.39
C ALA A 13 4.39 -2.45 -5.18
N PRO A 14 4.30 -1.16 -5.50
CA PRO A 14 5.39 -0.23 -5.25
C PRO A 14 5.55 0.01 -3.74
N VAL A 15 6.79 0.15 -3.32
CA VAL A 15 7.16 0.43 -1.93
C VAL A 15 8.10 1.63 -1.88
N VAL A 16 7.98 2.43 -0.83
CA VAL A 16 8.95 3.46 -0.50
C VAL A 16 9.91 2.93 0.55
N VAL A 17 11.20 2.89 0.21
CA VAL A 17 12.29 2.65 1.17
C VAL A 17 12.73 4.01 1.73
N THR A 18 12.71 4.13 3.06
CA THR A 18 13.10 5.32 3.81
C THR A 18 14.55 5.22 4.31
N SER A 19 15.06 4.01 4.55
CA SER A 19 16.47 3.77 4.87
C SER A 19 17.33 3.82 3.61
N LYS A 20 18.20 4.84 3.51
CA LYS A 20 19.13 4.98 2.37
C LYS A 20 20.11 3.80 2.27
N GLU A 21 20.68 3.38 3.39
CA GLU A 21 21.63 2.25 3.40
C GLU A 21 20.98 0.94 2.97
N PHE A 22 19.74 0.69 3.42
CA PHE A 22 18.99 -0.48 2.99
C PHE A 22 18.67 -0.42 1.49
N TYR A 23 18.23 0.74 1.00
CA TYR A 23 17.94 0.94 -0.41
C TYR A 23 19.15 0.64 -1.31
N GLU A 24 20.34 1.17 -0.98
CA GLU A 24 21.56 0.92 -1.78
C GLU A 24 21.94 -0.56 -1.80
N LYS A 25 21.76 -1.27 -0.68
CA LYS A 25 22.00 -2.72 -0.61
C LYS A 25 21.03 -3.51 -1.49
N VAL A 26 19.74 -3.18 -1.45
CA VAL A 26 18.73 -3.81 -2.32
C VAL A 26 19.04 -3.49 -3.78
N ARG A 27 19.28 -2.21 -4.11
CA ARG A 27 19.60 -1.73 -5.46
C ARG A 27 20.79 -2.46 -6.07
N GLY A 28 21.84 -2.73 -5.28
CA GLY A 28 23.02 -3.48 -5.73
C GLY A 28 22.76 -4.95 -6.06
N GLN A 29 21.58 -5.49 -5.71
CA GLN A 29 21.18 -6.87 -5.97
C GLN A 29 19.96 -6.98 -6.92
N LEU A 30 19.46 -5.86 -7.46
CA LEU A 30 18.32 -5.89 -8.37
C LEU A 30 18.68 -6.55 -9.71
N PRO A 31 17.75 -7.32 -10.32
CA PRO A 31 16.49 -7.76 -9.73
C PRO A 31 16.70 -8.85 -8.68
N VAL A 32 15.96 -8.78 -7.57
CA VAL A 32 15.94 -9.86 -6.57
C VAL A 32 14.76 -10.77 -6.90
N ALA A 33 14.99 -12.07 -7.07
CA ALA A 33 13.93 -13.06 -7.23
C ALA A 33 13.96 -14.05 -6.07
N SER A 34 12.80 -14.41 -5.54
CA SER A 34 12.68 -15.30 -4.40
C SER A 34 11.32 -16.01 -4.38
N LYS A 35 11.18 -16.99 -3.51
CA LYS A 35 9.88 -17.61 -3.23
C LYS A 35 9.08 -16.69 -2.31
N LEU A 36 7.82 -16.43 -2.68
CA LEU A 36 6.89 -15.75 -1.81
C LEU A 36 6.48 -16.69 -0.67
N LEU A 37 6.57 -16.19 0.56
CA LEU A 37 6.13 -16.91 1.74
C LEU A 37 5.10 -16.06 2.48
N VAL A 38 4.11 -16.73 3.07
CA VAL A 38 3.06 -16.11 3.85
C VAL A 38 3.25 -16.48 5.32
N TRP A 39 3.12 -15.49 6.19
CA TRP A 39 2.96 -15.72 7.61
C TRP A 39 1.81 -14.87 8.13
N LYS A 40 0.67 -15.50 8.43
CA LYS A 40 -0.55 -14.78 8.85
C LYS A 40 -0.94 -13.71 7.82
N GLU A 41 -0.97 -12.44 8.20
CA GLU A 41 -1.38 -11.30 7.38
C GLU A 41 -0.18 -10.50 6.82
N GLU A 42 0.98 -11.14 6.70
CA GLU A 42 2.14 -10.60 6.01
C GLU A 42 2.66 -11.56 4.95
N VAL A 43 3.26 -10.96 3.92
CA VAL A 43 4.11 -11.68 2.98
C VAL A 43 5.57 -11.37 3.28
N TYR A 44 6.42 -12.37 3.13
CA TYR A 44 7.85 -12.20 3.24
C TYR A 44 8.59 -13.05 2.20
N PHE A 45 9.82 -12.66 1.91
CA PHE A 45 10.66 -13.41 0.99
C PHE A 45 12.13 -13.21 1.35
N GLU A 46 12.88 -14.30 1.26
CA GLU A 46 14.30 -14.31 1.60
C GLU A 46 15.12 -13.57 0.55
N THR A 47 16.18 -12.91 1.01
CA THR A 47 17.14 -12.20 0.16
C THR A 47 18.57 -12.56 0.57
N ASN A 48 19.55 -12.18 -0.24
CA ASN A 48 20.97 -12.27 0.11
C ASN A 48 21.51 -10.97 0.72
N ILE A 49 20.64 -10.07 1.15
CA ILE A 49 21.02 -8.80 1.74
C ILE A 49 21.37 -9.03 3.20
N ASP A 50 22.52 -8.52 3.62
CA ASP A 50 22.90 -8.42 5.03
C ASP A 50 22.72 -6.96 5.48
N PHE A 51 21.81 -6.75 6.42
CA PHE A 51 21.46 -5.43 6.94
C PHE A 51 21.17 -5.48 8.44
N THR A 52 21.61 -4.44 9.14
CA THR A 52 21.34 -4.24 10.56
C THR A 52 20.85 -2.82 10.78
N GLY A 53 20.03 -2.63 11.81
CA GLY A 53 19.46 -1.33 12.13
C GLY A 53 18.72 -1.39 13.47
N GLU A 54 17.95 -0.35 13.76
CA GLU A 54 17.13 -0.31 14.96
C GLU A 54 16.05 -1.41 14.92
N LEU A 55 16.08 -2.28 15.93
CA LEU A 55 15.15 -3.40 16.03
C LEU A 55 13.89 -3.00 16.77
N VAL A 56 12.74 -3.33 16.18
CA VAL A 56 11.42 -3.12 16.77
C VAL A 56 10.64 -4.43 16.80
N THR A 57 9.83 -4.60 17.84
CA THR A 57 8.91 -5.76 17.99
C THR A 57 7.49 -5.44 17.54
N ARG A 58 7.24 -4.20 17.13
CA ARG A 58 5.94 -3.75 16.63
C ARG A 58 6.11 -2.86 15.42
N VAL A 59 5.25 -3.04 14.44
CA VAL A 59 5.19 -2.21 13.24
C VAL A 59 3.74 -1.86 12.91
N PRO A 60 3.48 -0.65 12.37
CA PRO A 60 2.16 -0.31 11.85
C PRO A 60 1.83 -1.12 10.60
N SER A 61 0.54 -1.37 10.37
CA SER A 61 0.04 -1.94 9.11
C SER A 61 0.51 -1.09 7.90
N GLY A 62 0.86 -1.76 6.82
CA GLY A 62 1.47 -1.20 5.62
C GLY A 62 3.00 -1.03 5.70
N SER A 63 3.65 -1.49 6.77
CA SER A 63 5.11 -1.36 6.91
C SER A 63 5.87 -2.29 5.98
N LEU A 64 6.96 -1.77 5.41
CA LEU A 64 8.04 -2.57 4.83
C LEU A 64 9.12 -2.76 5.91
N ALA A 65 9.46 -3.99 6.23
CA ALA A 65 10.48 -4.30 7.21
C ALA A 65 11.51 -5.30 6.66
N TYR A 66 12.68 -5.32 7.28
CA TYR A 66 13.70 -6.34 7.07
C TYR A 66 13.80 -7.22 8.32
N TRP A 67 13.72 -8.53 8.12
CA TRP A 67 13.82 -9.53 9.18
C TRP A 67 15.22 -10.19 9.14
N PRO A 68 16.13 -9.84 10.07
CA PRO A 68 17.52 -10.27 9.99
C PRO A 68 17.74 -11.79 10.06
N PRO A 69 17.05 -12.58 10.91
CA PRO A 69 17.27 -14.02 11.00
C PRO A 69 17.09 -14.78 9.68
N GLY A 70 16.10 -14.40 8.88
CA GLY A 70 15.83 -15.00 7.56
C GLY A 70 16.38 -14.19 6.38
N LYS A 71 17.12 -13.09 6.65
CA LYS A 71 17.53 -12.10 5.64
C LYS A 71 16.38 -11.70 4.71
N ALA A 72 15.17 -11.57 5.28
CA ALA A 72 13.95 -11.45 4.50
C ALA A 72 13.42 -10.02 4.47
N ILE A 73 12.73 -9.68 3.39
CA ILE A 73 11.90 -8.47 3.33
C ILE A 73 10.47 -8.89 3.64
N CYS A 74 9.81 -8.16 4.54
CA CYS A 74 8.45 -8.39 5.01
C CYS A 74 7.56 -7.20 4.62
N ILE A 75 6.34 -7.48 4.17
CA ILE A 75 5.28 -6.48 3.94
C ILE A 75 4.11 -6.83 4.86
N PHE A 76 3.89 -6.00 5.87
CA PHE A 76 2.83 -6.17 6.85
C PHE A 76 1.54 -5.53 6.34
N SER A 77 0.47 -6.30 6.14
CA SER A 77 -0.75 -5.79 5.50
C SER A 77 -1.85 -5.44 6.51
N TRP A 78 -1.89 -6.10 7.66
CA TRP A 78 -2.94 -5.87 8.66
C TRP A 78 -2.43 -5.90 10.11
N ALA A 79 -3.13 -6.60 11.01
CA ALA A 79 -2.92 -6.50 12.46
C ALA A 79 -1.70 -7.28 12.96
N SER A 80 -1.28 -8.28 12.21
CA SER A 80 -0.14 -9.15 12.53
C SER A 80 1.14 -8.35 12.85
N GLN A 81 1.83 -8.79 13.90
CA GLN A 81 3.09 -8.20 14.37
C GLN A 81 4.24 -9.18 14.11
N PRO A 82 5.49 -8.69 13.93
CA PRO A 82 6.62 -9.53 13.56
C PRO A 82 6.80 -10.74 14.48
N TYR A 83 7.14 -11.89 13.91
CA TYR A 83 7.45 -13.09 14.71
C TYR A 83 8.60 -12.86 15.70
N SER A 84 9.63 -12.13 15.27
CA SER A 84 10.73 -11.65 16.11
C SER A 84 11.18 -10.26 15.64
N PRO A 85 12.07 -9.54 16.37
CA PRO A 85 12.39 -8.16 16.04
C PRO A 85 12.84 -7.95 14.59
N VAL A 86 12.34 -6.89 13.96
CA VAL A 86 12.63 -6.48 12.58
C VAL A 86 13.20 -5.06 12.56
N VAL A 87 13.81 -4.68 11.44
CA VAL A 87 14.15 -3.28 11.16
C VAL A 87 13.09 -2.71 10.22
N GLN A 88 12.37 -1.66 10.64
CA GLN A 88 11.43 -0.99 9.75
C GLN A 88 12.21 -0.15 8.72
N VAL A 89 12.00 -0.41 7.43
CA VAL A 89 12.80 0.18 6.34
C VAL A 89 11.97 1.01 5.36
N GLY A 90 10.65 1.01 5.48
CA GLY A 90 9.79 1.71 4.54
C GLY A 90 8.29 1.45 4.69
N TRP A 91 7.57 1.71 3.61
CA TRP A 91 6.12 1.56 3.55
C TRP A 91 5.67 0.99 2.20
N LEU A 92 4.62 0.18 2.24
CA LEU A 92 3.80 -0.17 1.08
C LEU A 92 3.08 1.08 0.56
N LEU A 93 2.98 1.23 -0.75
CA LEU A 93 2.10 2.20 -1.41
C LEU A 93 0.85 1.49 -1.93
N GLY A 94 -0.29 2.18 -1.91
CA GLY A 94 -1.57 1.65 -2.40
C GLY A 94 -2.38 0.87 -1.35
N PRO A 95 -3.66 0.57 -1.62
CA PRO A 95 -4.52 -0.18 -0.73
C PRO A 95 -3.91 -1.52 -0.26
N LYS A 96 -3.92 -1.78 1.05
CA LYS A 96 -3.31 -2.98 1.64
C LYS A 96 -4.07 -4.29 1.39
N HIS A 97 -5.35 -4.22 0.98
CA HIS A 97 -6.13 -5.43 0.62
C HIS A 97 -5.53 -6.16 -0.59
N TYR A 98 -4.83 -5.46 -1.47
CA TYR A 98 -4.13 -6.10 -2.59
C TYR A 98 -3.10 -7.15 -2.15
N ILE A 99 -2.44 -6.94 -1.01
CA ILE A 99 -1.54 -7.95 -0.47
C ILE A 99 -2.32 -9.08 0.23
N LEU A 100 -3.52 -8.81 0.75
CA LEU A 100 -4.39 -9.89 1.25
C LEU A 100 -4.85 -10.80 0.09
N GLY A 101 -5.19 -10.23 -1.07
CA GLY A 101 -5.47 -11.01 -2.28
C GLY A 101 -4.28 -11.87 -2.71
N VAL A 102 -3.05 -11.32 -2.64
CA VAL A 102 -1.83 -12.10 -2.89
C VAL A 102 -1.64 -13.23 -1.88
N ILE A 103 -1.97 -13.01 -0.61
CA ILE A 103 -1.93 -14.05 0.43
C ILE A 103 -2.92 -15.16 0.13
N GLU A 104 -4.17 -14.79 -0.21
CA GLU A 104 -5.22 -15.75 -0.59
C GLU A 104 -4.78 -16.58 -1.80
N ASP A 105 -4.24 -15.95 -2.84
CA ASP A 105 -3.71 -16.65 -4.02
C ASP A 105 -2.54 -17.60 -3.68
N ALA A 106 -1.65 -17.19 -2.78
CA ALA A 106 -0.51 -17.99 -2.34
C ALA A 106 -0.94 -19.23 -1.54
N GLU A 107 -2.08 -19.21 -0.84
CA GLU A 107 -2.61 -20.40 -0.16
C GLU A 107 -3.05 -21.50 -1.14
N TYR A 108 -3.37 -21.13 -2.39
CA TYR A 108 -3.78 -22.07 -3.43
C TYR A 108 -2.65 -22.46 -4.40
N SER A 109 -1.45 -21.88 -4.27
CA SER A 109 -0.32 -22.10 -5.18
C SER A 109 1.00 -22.30 -4.42
N GLU A 110 1.59 -23.50 -4.53
CA GLU A 110 2.81 -23.86 -3.78
C GLU A 110 4.09 -23.11 -4.22
N GLU A 111 4.07 -22.42 -5.37
CA GLU A 111 5.27 -21.87 -6.04
C GLU A 111 5.08 -20.44 -6.57
N GLN A 112 4.47 -19.54 -5.79
CA GLN A 112 4.39 -18.14 -6.20
C GLN A 112 5.76 -17.45 -6.09
N GLU A 113 6.27 -16.95 -7.20
CA GLU A 113 7.49 -16.15 -7.24
C GLU A 113 7.20 -14.69 -6.90
N VAL A 114 8.17 -14.07 -6.22
CA VAL A 114 8.21 -12.63 -6.00
C VAL A 114 9.52 -12.05 -6.54
N ARG A 115 9.41 -10.91 -7.22
CA ARG A 115 10.55 -10.15 -7.71
C ARG A 115 10.58 -8.76 -7.11
N VAL A 116 11.77 -8.25 -6.80
CA VAL A 116 12.00 -6.85 -6.49
C VAL A 116 12.76 -6.24 -7.63
N GLU A 117 12.22 -5.16 -8.18
CA GLU A 117 12.71 -4.46 -9.35
C GLU A 117 12.82 -2.94 -9.08
N ALA A 118 13.58 -2.24 -9.91
CA ALA A 118 13.57 -0.79 -9.93
C ALA A 118 12.30 -0.29 -10.63
N LEU A 119 11.86 0.94 -10.32
CA LEU A 119 10.93 1.64 -11.19
C LEU A 119 11.69 2.26 -12.36
N GLU A 120 11.52 1.68 -13.54
CA GLU A 120 12.18 2.12 -14.76
C GLU A 120 11.51 3.39 -15.33
N PRO A 121 12.29 4.44 -15.68
CA PRO A 121 11.76 5.60 -16.38
C PRO A 121 11.10 5.21 -17.70
N GLY A 122 9.87 5.69 -17.93
CA GLY A 122 9.13 5.44 -19.17
C GLY A 122 8.44 4.07 -19.25
N ALA A 123 8.45 3.27 -18.17
CA ALA A 123 7.72 2.00 -18.12
C ALA A 123 6.19 2.17 -18.00
N TYR A 124 5.72 3.37 -17.63
CA TYR A 124 4.33 3.69 -17.36
C TYR A 124 3.87 4.86 -18.22
N SER A 125 2.55 5.05 -18.35
CA SER A 125 2.02 6.19 -19.09
C SER A 125 2.50 7.53 -18.54
N GLU A 126 2.55 8.54 -19.41
CA GLU A 126 2.85 9.92 -19.02
C GLU A 126 1.84 10.43 -17.97
N ARG A 127 0.57 9.99 -18.07
CA ARG A 127 -0.49 10.41 -17.16
C ARG A 127 -0.24 9.88 -15.73
N ALA A 128 0.06 8.59 -15.57
CA ALA A 128 0.38 8.00 -14.28
C ALA A 128 1.68 8.58 -13.70
N SER A 129 2.68 8.80 -14.55
CA SER A 129 3.96 9.41 -14.15
C SER A 129 3.78 10.84 -13.63
N ARG A 130 3.05 11.70 -14.36
CA ARG A 130 2.78 13.09 -13.93
C ARG A 130 1.94 13.16 -12.66
N ALA A 131 0.93 12.30 -12.53
CA ALA A 131 0.12 12.21 -11.31
C ALA A 131 0.98 11.81 -10.09
N SER A 132 1.85 10.81 -10.25
CA SER A 132 2.80 10.39 -9.22
C SER A 132 3.73 11.54 -8.81
N ASP A 133 4.34 12.22 -9.77
CA ASP A 133 5.23 13.37 -9.52
C ASP A 133 4.51 14.51 -8.81
N LEU A 134 3.28 14.81 -9.21
CA LEU A 134 2.47 15.85 -8.60
C LEU A 134 2.17 15.53 -7.13
N LEU A 135 1.81 14.29 -6.82
CA LEU A 135 1.56 13.82 -5.46
C LEU A 135 2.84 13.81 -4.60
N ASN A 136 3.97 13.38 -5.18
CA ASN A 136 5.28 13.44 -4.55
C ASN A 136 5.66 14.87 -4.15
N ARG A 137 5.49 15.84 -5.05
CA ARG A 137 5.72 17.27 -4.75
C ARG A 137 4.79 17.81 -3.67
N ALA A 138 3.60 17.24 -3.53
CA ALA A 138 2.62 17.61 -2.51
C ALA A 138 2.86 16.93 -1.14
N GLY A 139 3.90 16.11 -1.00
CA GLY A 139 4.30 15.48 0.27
C GLY A 139 3.69 14.10 0.54
N PHE A 140 3.11 13.46 -0.48
CA PHE A 140 2.71 12.05 -0.44
C PHE A 140 3.83 11.18 -1.01
N TYR A 141 3.85 9.90 -0.65
CA TYR A 141 4.60 8.91 -1.42
C TYR A 141 3.68 8.39 -2.52
N ALA A 142 4.13 8.41 -3.77
CA ALA A 142 3.33 7.94 -4.89
C ALA A 142 4.22 7.38 -6.00
N ALA A 143 3.79 6.28 -6.58
CA ALA A 143 4.47 5.64 -7.70
C ALA A 143 3.44 4.97 -8.63
N PRO A 144 3.68 4.97 -9.95
CA PRO A 144 2.83 4.24 -10.87
C PRO A 144 3.01 2.73 -10.67
N ARG A 145 1.98 1.96 -11.03
CA ARG A 145 2.02 0.49 -11.01
C ARG A 145 1.02 -0.11 -11.99
N VAL A 146 1.21 -1.38 -12.31
CA VAL A 146 0.21 -2.23 -12.97
C VAL A 146 -0.33 -3.28 -11.99
N TRP A 147 -1.64 -3.43 -11.93
CA TRP A 147 -2.30 -4.47 -11.13
C TRP A 147 -3.37 -5.16 -11.96
N GLY A 148 -3.19 -6.46 -12.25
CA GLY A 148 -4.16 -7.22 -13.05
C GLY A 148 -4.39 -6.64 -14.45
N GLY A 149 -3.36 -6.02 -15.04
CA GLY A 149 -3.44 -5.36 -16.35
C GLY A 149 -3.95 -3.91 -16.32
N TYR A 150 -4.34 -3.39 -15.16
CA TYR A 150 -4.75 -1.99 -14.99
C TYR A 150 -3.59 -1.14 -14.50
N GLU A 151 -3.29 -0.05 -15.20
CA GLU A 151 -2.31 0.93 -14.77
C GLU A 151 -2.95 1.97 -13.84
N GLY A 152 -2.32 2.20 -12.69
CA GLY A 152 -2.75 3.18 -11.69
C GLY A 152 -1.57 3.85 -11.01
N VAL A 153 -1.87 4.65 -9.99
CA VAL A 153 -0.86 5.26 -9.10
C VAL A 153 -1.18 4.86 -7.67
N ALA A 154 -0.34 3.99 -7.12
CA ALA A 154 -0.38 3.68 -5.71
C ALA A 154 0.33 4.75 -4.91
N GLY A 155 -0.31 5.18 -3.84
CA GLY A 155 0.28 6.14 -2.92
C GLY A 155 0.04 5.82 -1.46
N ALA A 156 0.75 6.55 -0.62
CA ALA A 156 0.60 6.51 0.82
C ALA A 156 0.92 7.87 1.44
N PHE A 157 0.12 8.26 2.42
CA PHE A 157 0.52 9.21 3.43
C PHE A 157 1.04 8.44 4.65
N ALA A 158 2.33 8.57 4.96
CA ALA A 158 2.95 7.86 6.06
C ALA A 158 3.72 8.80 6.99
N ARG A 159 3.71 8.45 8.28
CA ARG A 159 4.51 9.02 9.37
C ARG A 159 5.01 7.87 10.22
N HIS A 160 5.88 8.14 11.20
CA HIS A 160 6.57 7.09 11.98
C HIS A 160 5.64 5.97 12.49
N ASN A 161 4.45 6.30 12.99
CA ASN A 161 3.55 5.35 13.64
C ASN A 161 2.27 5.01 12.86
N PHE A 162 2.05 5.58 11.68
CA PHE A 162 0.84 5.31 10.92
C PHE A 162 1.02 5.54 9.43
N ARG A 163 0.11 4.91 8.67
CA ARG A 163 0.06 4.99 7.22
C ARG A 163 -1.38 4.93 6.75
N VAL A 164 -1.70 5.73 5.74
CA VAL A 164 -2.95 5.67 4.98
C VAL A 164 -2.59 5.50 3.52
N GLY A 165 -2.93 4.33 2.95
CA GLY A 165 -2.80 4.07 1.53
C GLY A 165 -3.92 4.70 0.73
N PHE A 166 -3.65 4.90 -0.55
CA PHE A 166 -4.66 5.26 -1.54
C PHE A 166 -4.23 4.78 -2.93
N GLU A 167 -5.19 4.53 -3.80
CA GLU A 167 -5.01 4.29 -5.23
C GLU A 167 -5.54 5.48 -6.00
N VAL A 168 -4.90 5.82 -7.12
CA VAL A 168 -5.44 6.76 -8.11
C VAL A 168 -5.56 6.05 -9.46
N PHE A 169 -6.79 5.90 -9.93
CA PHE A 169 -7.08 5.42 -11.28
C PHE A 169 -7.03 6.61 -12.25
N ALA A 170 -6.01 6.65 -13.09
CA ALA A 170 -5.71 7.74 -13.99
C ALA A 170 -6.42 7.56 -15.35
N GLU A 171 -7.73 7.78 -15.36
CA GLU A 171 -8.60 7.57 -16.51
C GLU A 171 -8.55 8.70 -17.54
N SER A 172 -8.96 8.41 -18.78
CA SER A 172 -9.04 9.44 -19.84
C SER A 172 -9.97 10.62 -19.50
N TYR A 173 -10.96 10.39 -18.63
CA TYR A 173 -11.98 11.36 -18.24
C TYR A 173 -11.77 11.99 -16.86
N GLY A 174 -10.70 11.61 -16.14
CA GLY A 174 -10.38 12.18 -14.83
C GLY A 174 -9.48 11.30 -13.99
N TYR A 175 -9.55 11.47 -12.68
CA TYR A 175 -8.80 10.72 -11.69
C TYR A 175 -9.77 10.29 -10.59
N VAL A 176 -9.92 8.98 -10.39
CA VAL A 176 -10.65 8.41 -9.26
C VAL A 176 -9.63 8.11 -8.17
N VAL A 177 -9.91 8.53 -6.94
CA VAL A 177 -9.06 8.25 -5.78
C VAL A 177 -9.81 7.35 -4.84
N GLU A 178 -9.18 6.27 -4.39
CA GLU A 178 -9.72 5.35 -3.39
C GLU A 178 -8.75 5.20 -2.22
N SER A 179 -9.26 5.16 -1.00
CA SER A 179 -8.44 4.93 0.19
C SER A 179 -8.06 3.46 0.36
N ASP A 180 -7.18 3.19 1.33
CA ASP A 180 -7.15 1.91 2.02
C ASP A 180 -8.57 1.43 2.39
N PRO A 181 -8.78 0.10 2.50
CA PRO A 181 -10.05 -0.43 2.98
C PRO A 181 -10.28 0.02 4.43
N VAL A 182 -11.54 0.33 4.75
CA VAL A 182 -12.00 0.51 6.13
C VAL A 182 -12.38 -0.85 6.72
N TYR A 183 -13.26 -1.59 6.04
CA TYR A 183 -13.65 -2.96 6.39
C TYR A 183 -14.28 -3.67 5.18
N LEU A 184 -14.29 -5.00 5.19
CA LEU A 184 -15.00 -5.83 4.20
C LEU A 184 -16.49 -5.89 4.55
N ARG A 185 -17.35 -5.71 3.55
CA ARG A 185 -18.80 -5.74 3.78
C ARG A 185 -19.30 -7.12 4.20
N ASP A 186 -20.18 -7.13 5.20
CA ASP A 186 -20.89 -8.34 5.66
C ASP A 186 -22.42 -8.24 5.45
N TYR A 187 -22.90 -7.11 4.89
CA TYR A 187 -24.33 -6.82 4.63
C TYR A 187 -25.22 -6.88 5.87
N SER A 188 -24.64 -6.82 7.07
CA SER A 188 -25.38 -6.73 8.32
C SER A 188 -25.95 -5.31 8.53
N THR A 189 -26.90 -5.18 9.46
CA THR A 189 -27.35 -3.86 9.91
C THR A 189 -26.23 -3.06 10.58
N LEU A 190 -25.21 -3.73 11.11
CA LEU A 190 -24.02 -3.06 11.68
C LEU A 190 -23.15 -2.45 10.57
N ASP A 191 -22.92 -3.17 9.47
CA ASP A 191 -22.29 -2.64 8.25
C ASP A 191 -22.99 -1.35 7.82
N GLU A 192 -24.31 -1.40 7.57
CA GLU A 192 -25.06 -0.21 7.14
C GLU A 192 -24.94 0.94 8.14
N ALA A 193 -25.09 0.67 9.45
CA ALA A 193 -25.01 1.68 10.49
C ALA A 193 -23.63 2.36 10.54
N ILE A 194 -22.55 1.60 10.37
CA ILE A 194 -21.18 2.14 10.31
C ILE A 194 -21.05 3.04 9.08
N GLN A 195 -21.50 2.61 7.89
CA GLN A 195 -21.46 3.48 6.70
C GLN A 195 -22.24 4.78 6.90
N TYR A 196 -23.44 4.73 7.49
CA TYR A 196 -24.22 5.93 7.79
C TYR A 196 -23.51 6.87 8.76
N ARG A 197 -22.81 6.32 9.77
CA ARG A 197 -22.01 7.12 10.70
C ARG A 197 -20.84 7.78 9.97
N MET A 198 -20.12 7.05 9.12
CA MET A 198 -19.00 7.59 8.34
C MET A 198 -19.47 8.75 7.45
N LYS A 199 -20.56 8.57 6.69
CA LYS A 199 -21.15 9.60 5.81
C LYS A 199 -21.49 10.92 6.51
N ARG A 200 -21.64 10.91 7.83
CA ARG A 200 -21.91 12.12 8.64
C ARG A 200 -20.66 12.87 9.09
N ILE A 201 -19.50 12.21 9.10
CA ILE A 201 -18.26 12.76 9.65
C ILE A 201 -17.20 13.04 8.57
N VAL A 202 -17.34 12.45 7.39
CA VAL A 202 -16.44 12.68 6.24
C VAL A 202 -17.08 13.58 5.19
N ARG A 203 -16.24 14.21 4.37
CA ARG A 203 -16.64 14.87 3.12
C ARG A 203 -16.52 13.93 1.93
N SER A 204 -15.52 13.04 1.96
CA SER A 204 -15.35 11.98 0.98
C SER A 204 -16.59 11.11 0.82
N ARG A 205 -16.77 10.55 -0.39
CA ARG A 205 -17.80 9.54 -0.60
C ARG A 205 -17.45 8.30 0.21
N VAL A 206 -18.46 7.68 0.80
CA VAL A 206 -18.36 6.35 1.40
C VAL A 206 -18.93 5.38 0.39
N ASP A 207 -18.03 4.66 -0.28
CA ASP A 207 -18.34 3.76 -1.39
C ASP A 207 -17.88 2.34 -1.07
N VAL A 208 -18.13 1.43 -2.02
CA VAL A 208 -17.71 0.04 -1.99
C VAL A 208 -16.91 -0.21 -3.26
N ASN A 209 -15.69 -0.72 -3.14
CA ASN A 209 -14.89 -1.07 -4.32
C ASN A 209 -15.36 -2.41 -4.93
N GLU A 210 -14.73 -2.81 -6.03
CA GLU A 210 -15.08 -4.01 -6.81
C GLU A 210 -14.91 -5.31 -6.01
N GLU A 211 -14.06 -5.29 -4.99
CA GLU A 211 -13.78 -6.43 -4.10
C GLU A 211 -14.69 -6.46 -2.85
N GLY A 212 -15.62 -5.50 -2.73
CA GLY A 212 -16.59 -5.46 -1.64
C GLY A 212 -16.10 -4.78 -0.36
N TYR A 213 -14.94 -4.11 -0.39
CA TYR A 213 -14.47 -3.31 0.73
C TYR A 213 -15.15 -1.95 0.77
N VAL A 214 -15.57 -1.54 1.97
CA VAL A 214 -15.96 -0.15 2.20
C VAL A 214 -14.71 0.72 2.22
N ILE A 215 -14.71 1.75 1.36
CA ILE A 215 -13.60 2.68 1.17
C ILE A 215 -14.10 4.13 1.21
N LEU A 216 -13.17 5.07 1.29
CA LEU A 216 -13.42 6.46 0.98
C LEU A 216 -12.96 6.74 -0.44
N SER A 217 -13.82 7.37 -1.23
CA SER A 217 -13.50 7.72 -2.62
C SER A 217 -13.73 9.18 -2.93
N GLU A 218 -13.05 9.65 -3.96
CA GLU A 218 -13.26 10.97 -4.57
C GLU A 218 -12.97 10.94 -6.07
N PHE A 219 -13.38 12.01 -6.76
CA PHE A 219 -13.11 12.18 -8.19
C PHE A 219 -12.71 13.62 -8.53
N THR A 220 -11.72 13.76 -9.42
CA THR A 220 -11.39 15.05 -10.04
C THR A 220 -11.13 14.89 -11.53
N GLN A 221 -11.66 15.83 -12.32
CA GLN A 221 -11.35 15.90 -13.76
C GLN A 221 -9.97 16.51 -14.03
N ARG A 222 -9.52 17.40 -13.14
CA ARG A 222 -8.28 18.17 -13.30
C ARG A 222 -7.14 17.52 -12.54
N GLU A 223 -6.00 17.34 -13.21
CA GLU A 223 -4.78 16.76 -12.61
C GLU A 223 -4.28 17.66 -11.48
N GLU A 224 -4.35 18.98 -11.64
CA GLU A 224 -3.79 19.96 -10.72
C GLU A 224 -4.45 19.93 -9.33
N THR A 225 -5.71 19.49 -9.25
CA THR A 225 -6.45 19.37 -7.99
C THR A 225 -6.31 18.00 -7.33
N LEU A 226 -5.60 17.05 -7.95
CA LEU A 226 -5.38 15.71 -7.41
C LEU A 226 -4.78 15.72 -5.99
N PRO A 227 -3.76 16.54 -5.66
CA PRO A 227 -3.24 16.61 -4.29
C PRO A 227 -4.26 17.00 -3.23
N ASP A 228 -5.20 17.88 -3.56
CA ASP A 228 -6.23 18.34 -2.63
C ASP A 228 -7.27 17.25 -2.38
N VAL A 229 -7.64 16.53 -3.45
CA VAL A 229 -8.53 15.38 -3.37
C VAL A 229 -7.91 14.26 -2.52
N VAL A 230 -6.67 13.88 -2.79
CA VAL A 230 -5.96 12.87 -1.99
C VAL A 230 -5.84 13.31 -0.53
N ARG A 231 -5.54 14.59 -0.28
CA ARG A 231 -5.47 15.13 1.09
C ARG A 231 -6.82 15.03 1.81
N GLN A 232 -7.94 15.28 1.12
CA GLN A 232 -9.28 15.09 1.70
C GLN A 232 -9.51 13.64 2.08
N VAL A 233 -9.29 12.70 1.16
CA VAL A 233 -9.48 11.25 1.38
C VAL A 233 -8.63 10.77 2.57
N VAL A 234 -7.34 11.14 2.62
CA VAL A 234 -6.45 10.76 3.72
C VAL A 234 -6.90 11.33 5.06
N ASN A 235 -7.26 12.61 5.11
CA ASN A 235 -7.70 13.26 6.35
C ASN A 235 -9.04 12.68 6.84
N ASP A 236 -9.95 12.39 5.93
CA ASP A 236 -11.24 11.80 6.26
C ASP A 236 -11.09 10.34 6.69
N TYR A 237 -10.17 9.58 6.11
CA TYR A 237 -9.83 8.23 6.58
C TYR A 237 -9.31 8.24 8.01
N LEU A 238 -8.40 9.16 8.34
CA LEU A 238 -7.90 9.33 9.70
C LEU A 238 -9.02 9.69 10.69
N LYS A 239 -9.98 10.54 10.30
CA LYS A 239 -11.16 10.84 11.13
C LYS A 239 -12.03 9.61 11.34
N VAL A 240 -12.24 8.78 10.31
CA VAL A 240 -12.98 7.52 10.45
C VAL A 240 -12.30 6.62 11.46
N VAL A 241 -10.99 6.39 11.32
CA VAL A 241 -10.22 5.56 12.26
C VAL A 241 -10.30 6.12 13.68
N ASP A 242 -10.13 7.42 13.87
CA ASP A 242 -10.23 8.06 15.19
C ASP A 242 -11.62 7.85 15.82
N VAL A 243 -12.69 8.12 15.08
CA VAL A 243 -14.07 7.98 15.57
C VAL A 243 -14.48 6.52 15.82
N LEU A 244 -13.92 5.56 15.09
CA LEU A 244 -14.20 4.13 15.28
C LEU A 244 -13.32 3.49 16.35
N ALA A 245 -12.08 3.97 16.53
CA ALA A 245 -11.15 3.47 17.55
C ALA A 245 -11.46 4.03 18.95
N LEU A 246 -12.02 5.23 19.04
CA LEU A 246 -12.54 5.79 20.29
C LEU A 246 -13.84 5.08 20.67
N VAL A 247 -13.72 3.99 21.42
CA VAL A 247 -14.80 3.50 22.28
C VAL A 247 -15.00 4.58 23.34
N GLY A 248 -16.08 5.36 23.20
CA GLY A 248 -16.49 6.36 24.20
C GLY A 248 -16.78 5.75 25.56
#